data_AF-A0A8M8UM16-F1
#
_entry.id   AF-A0A8M8UM16-F1
#
_cell.length_a   1.000
_cell.length_b   1.000
_cell.length_c   1.000
_cell.angle_alpha   90.00
_cell.angle_beta   90.00
_cell.angle_gamma   90.00
#
_symmetry.space_group_name_H-M   'P 1'
#
loop_
_entity.id
_entity.type
_entity.pdbx_description
1 polymer ?
#
loop_
_entity_poly.entity_id
_entity_poly.type
_entity_poly.pdbx_seq_one_letter_code
_entity_poly.pdbx_strand_id
1 'polypeptide(L)'
;MDKAELIEGKVDWRGKTAQKDKHGGSRASLLILGAFTFENMATMALAVNLVTYFTEVMHFNIADAANQLTNYMGTSYILTILMAFLADTYIGRFKTVLVATCIEALGLGLLALQAHYRHLKPPLCNIYDPNSK
;
A
#
# COMPACT_ATOMS: atom_id res chain seq x y z
N MET A 1 -21.96 -17.29 36.69
CA MET A 1 -22.27 -17.03 35.26
C MET A 1 -22.10 -15.55 35.05
N ASP A 2 -20.88 -15.12 34.76
CA ASP A 2 -20.56 -13.69 34.61
C ASP A 2 -21.31 -13.13 33.40
N LYS A 3 -22.14 -12.11 33.63
CA LYS A 3 -22.91 -11.43 32.59
C LYS A 3 -21.90 -10.75 31.66
N ALA A 4 -21.78 -11.26 30.44
CA ALA A 4 -20.97 -10.62 29.42
C ALA A 4 -21.45 -9.18 29.21
N GLU A 5 -20.58 -8.21 29.50
CA GLU A 5 -20.89 -6.79 29.35
C GLU A 5 -21.01 -6.48 27.85
N LEU A 6 -22.24 -6.23 27.39
CA LEU A 6 -22.53 -5.89 26.00
C LEU A 6 -22.27 -4.39 25.82
N ILE A 7 -21.57 -4.02 24.75
CA ILE A 7 -21.36 -2.62 24.40
C ILE A 7 -22.62 -2.13 23.68
N GLU A 8 -23.38 -1.25 24.34
CA GLU A 8 -24.62 -0.71 23.81
C GLU A 8 -24.37 0.05 22.50
N GLY A 9 -25.14 -0.25 21.45
CA GLY A 9 -25.04 0.40 20.14
C GLY A 9 -23.91 -0.07 19.22
N LYS A 10 -23.06 -1.03 19.62
CA LYS A 10 -22.00 -1.59 18.75
C LYS A 10 -22.33 -3.02 18.34
N VAL A 11 -22.24 -3.27 17.03
CA VAL A 11 -22.46 -4.59 16.42
C VAL A 11 -21.17 -5.16 15.88
N ASP A 12 -21.01 -6.47 16.01
CA ASP A 12 -19.93 -7.26 15.41
C ASP A 12 -20.05 -7.29 13.88
N TRP A 13 -19.00 -7.73 13.18
CA TRP A 13 -19.00 -7.95 11.73
C TRP A 13 -20.03 -8.99 11.25
N ARG A 14 -20.70 -9.68 12.19
CA ARG A 14 -21.83 -10.62 11.97
C ARG A 14 -23.20 -10.08 12.43
N GLY A 15 -23.32 -8.79 12.76
CA GLY A 15 -24.59 -8.16 13.15
C GLY A 15 -25.10 -8.54 14.54
N LYS A 16 -24.28 -9.22 15.36
CA LYS A 16 -24.59 -9.52 16.77
C LYS A 16 -24.09 -8.41 17.67
N THR A 17 -24.70 -8.21 18.84
CA THR A 17 -24.24 -7.23 19.83
C THR A 17 -22.80 -7.52 20.26
N ALA A 18 -21.95 -6.50 20.28
CA ALA A 18 -20.54 -6.64 20.60
C ALA A 18 -20.36 -6.93 22.10
N GLN A 19 -19.61 -7.97 22.46
CA GLN A 19 -19.24 -8.28 23.83
C GLN A 19 -17.91 -7.61 24.18
N LYS A 20 -17.84 -6.87 25.29
CA LYS A 20 -16.65 -6.12 25.69
C LYS A 20 -15.43 -7.01 25.98
N ASP A 21 -15.67 -8.23 26.48
CA ASP A 21 -14.61 -9.22 26.74
C ASP A 21 -14.11 -9.96 25.48
N LYS A 22 -14.87 -9.93 24.38
CA LYS A 22 -14.60 -10.78 23.20
C LYS A 22 -14.35 -9.98 21.92
N HIS A 23 -14.88 -8.77 21.84
CA HIS A 23 -14.78 -7.89 20.68
C HIS A 23 -14.00 -6.64 21.02
N GLY A 24 -12.78 -6.56 20.47
CA GLY A 24 -11.82 -5.49 20.76
C GLY A 24 -10.68 -5.98 21.66
N GLY A 25 -9.68 -5.12 21.88
CA GLY A 25 -8.54 -5.40 22.74
C GLY A 25 -7.23 -4.82 22.22
N SER A 26 -6.24 -4.74 23.11
CA SER A 26 -4.90 -4.23 22.80
C SER A 26 -4.23 -4.99 21.64
N ARG A 27 -4.44 -6.30 21.55
CA ARG A 27 -3.90 -7.14 20.47
C ARG A 27 -4.47 -6.79 19.10
N ALA A 28 -5.78 -6.56 18.99
CA ALA A 28 -6.40 -6.18 17.72
C ALA A 28 -5.95 -4.78 17.28
N SER A 29 -5.83 -3.84 18.23
CA SER A 29 -5.29 -2.51 17.96
C SER A 29 -3.84 -2.55 17.49
N LEU A 30 -2.99 -3.38 18.12
CA LEU A 30 -1.60 -3.60 17.73
C LEU A 30 -1.46 -4.11 16.30
N LEU A 31 -2.33 -5.02 15.86
CA LEU A 31 -2.30 -5.52 14.47
C LEU A 31 -2.63 -4.42 13.45
N ILE A 32 -3.63 -3.58 13.73
CA ILE A 32 -3.99 -2.46 12.86
C ILE A 32 -2.87 -1.43 12.83
N LEU A 33 -2.29 -1.12 13.99
CA LEU A 33 -1.15 -0.21 14.08
C LEU A 33 0.06 -0.75 13.30
N GLY A 34 0.34 -2.05 13.42
CA GLY A 34 1.38 -2.73 12.66
C GLY A 34 1.17 -2.58 11.16
N ALA A 35 -0.02 -2.91 10.66
CA ALA A 35 -0.36 -2.74 9.25
C ALA A 35 -0.15 -1.29 8.77
N PHE A 36 -0.63 -0.31 9.55
CA PHE A 36 -0.42 1.11 9.23
C PHE A 36 1.06 1.51 9.20
N THR A 37 1.88 0.98 10.11
CA THR A 37 3.33 1.26 10.10
C THR A 37 4.03 0.65 8.88
N PHE A 38 3.63 -0.55 8.45
CA PHE A 38 4.18 -1.17 7.24
C PHE A 38 3.81 -0.41 5.97
N GLU A 39 2.57 0.07 5.85
CA GLU A 39 2.10 0.89 4.73
C GLU A 39 2.90 2.21 4.63
N ASN A 40 3.10 2.90 5.76
CA ASN A 40 3.92 4.11 5.80
C ASN A 40 5.38 3.82 5.44
N MET A 41 5.94 2.71 5.92
CA MET A 41 7.30 2.31 5.61
C MET A 41 7.47 2.02 4.11
N ALA A 42 6.52 1.32 3.49
CA ALA A 42 6.55 1.02 2.06
C ALA A 42 6.47 2.29 1.21
N THR A 43 5.59 3.23 1.59
CA THR A 43 5.44 4.52 0.90
C THR A 43 6.72 5.35 0.96
N MET A 44 7.37 5.41 2.13
CA MET A 44 8.64 6.11 2.28
C MET A 44 9.77 5.44 1.50
N ALA A 45 9.83 4.10 1.52
CA ALA A 45 10.82 3.34 0.77
C ALA A 45 10.70 3.57 -0.75
N LEU A 46 9.48 3.63 -1.28
CA LEU A 46 9.20 4.00 -2.67
C LEU A 46 9.63 5.44 -2.96
N ALA A 47 9.25 6.39 -2.12
CA ALA A 47 9.56 7.81 -2.33
C ALA A 47 11.07 8.08 -2.44
N VAL A 48 11.89 7.39 -1.63
CA VAL A 48 13.35 7.58 -1.64
C VAL A 48 14.05 6.81 -2.77
N ASN A 49 13.59 5.59 -3.09
CA ASN A 49 14.34 4.70 -3.99
C ASN A 49 13.83 4.71 -5.44
N LEU A 50 12.58 5.12 -5.69
CA LEU A 50 11.96 4.95 -7.01
C LEU A 50 12.60 5.84 -8.09
N VAL A 51 13.03 7.07 -7.74
CA VAL A 51 13.74 7.95 -8.68
C VAL A 51 15.07 7.33 -9.08
N THR A 52 15.86 6.88 -8.10
CA THR A 52 17.14 6.21 -8.35
C THR A 52 16.95 4.95 -9.19
N TYR A 53 15.90 4.17 -8.93
CA TYR A 53 15.57 3.00 -9.73
C TYR A 53 15.28 3.37 -11.19
N PHE A 54 14.49 4.42 -11.44
CA PHE A 54 14.19 4.85 -12.80
C PHE A 54 15.41 5.41 -13.54
N THR A 55 16.29 6.13 -12.85
CA THR A 55 17.49 6.71 -13.47
C THR A 55 18.57 5.67 -13.72
N GLU A 56 18.87 4.81 -12.74
CA GLU A 56 20.01 3.86 -12.83
C GLU A 56 19.65 2.56 -13.55
N VAL A 57 18.42 2.07 -13.38
CA VAL A 57 18.02 0.75 -13.90
C VAL A 57 17.21 0.86 -15.19
N MET A 58 16.31 1.84 -15.28
CA MET A 58 15.47 2.05 -16.47
C MET A 58 16.05 3.09 -17.44
N HIS A 59 17.18 3.71 -17.10
CA HIS A 59 17.86 4.74 -17.90
C HIS A 59 16.94 5.91 -18.31
N PHE A 60 16.01 6.30 -17.44
CA PHE A 60 15.21 7.51 -17.66
C PHE A 60 16.00 8.77 -17.33
N ASN A 61 15.66 9.87 -18.01
CA ASN A 61 16.16 11.17 -17.63
C ASN A 61 15.63 11.55 -16.24
N ILE A 62 16.43 12.29 -15.46
CA ILE A 62 16.10 12.66 -14.08
C ILE A 62 14.78 13.45 -14.02
N ALA A 63 14.54 14.32 -15.01
CA ALA A 63 13.29 15.09 -15.11
C ALA A 63 12.06 14.19 -15.31
N ASP A 64 12.17 13.17 -16.17
CA ASP A 64 11.07 12.24 -16.45
C ASP A 64 10.82 11.30 -15.27
N ALA A 65 11.89 10.82 -14.62
CA ALA A 65 11.79 10.00 -13.41
C ALA A 65 11.08 10.74 -12.27
N ALA A 66 11.43 12.01 -12.04
CA ALA A 66 10.79 12.85 -11.03
C ALA A 66 9.30 13.08 -11.34
N ASN A 67 8.97 13.39 -12.60
CA ASN A 67 7.57 13.56 -13.04
C ASN A 67 6.75 12.29 -12.78
N GLN A 68 7.30 11.10 -13.03
CA GLN A 68 6.57 9.86 -12.78
C GLN A 68 6.38 9.57 -11.29
N LEU A 69 7.37 9.87 -10.44
CA LEU A 69 7.17 9.77 -8.99
C LEU A 69 6.08 10.74 -8.52
N THR A 70 6.08 11.99 -9.00
CA THR A 70 5.06 12.97 -8.64
C THR A 70 3.67 12.57 -9.12
N ASN A 71 3.54 12.06 -10.34
CA ASN A 71 2.28 11.55 -10.87
C ASN A 71 1.76 10.35 -10.06
N TYR A 72 2.66 9.45 -9.66
CA TYR A 72 2.33 8.33 -8.78
C TYR A 72 1.78 8.83 -7.44
N MET A 73 2.51 9.72 -6.75
CA MET A 73 2.05 10.28 -5.47
C MET A 73 0.72 11.03 -5.61
N GLY A 74 0.56 11.85 -6.66
CA GLY A 74 -0.68 12.57 -6.93
C GLY A 74 -1.87 11.64 -7.14
N THR A 75 -1.66 10.57 -7.91
CA THR A 75 -2.70 9.55 -8.18
C THR A 75 -3.08 8.80 -6.90
N SER A 76 -2.11 8.46 -6.05
CA SER A 76 -2.37 7.81 -4.75
C SER A 76 -3.27 8.66 -3.86
N TYR A 77 -3.04 9.98 -3.79
CA TYR A 77 -3.92 10.87 -3.00
C TYR A 77 -5.36 10.93 -3.55
N ILE A 78 -5.53 11.00 -4.87
CA ILE A 78 -6.85 10.99 -5.50
C ILE A 78 -7.56 9.66 -5.23
N LEU A 79 -6.82 8.55 -5.35
CA LEU A 79 -7.36 7.22 -5.10
C LEU A 79 -7.80 7.04 -3.63
N THR A 80 -7.07 7.61 -2.67
CA THR A 80 -7.46 7.60 -1.25
C THR A 80 -8.81 8.27 -1.02
N ILE A 81 -9.09 9.40 -1.70
CA ILE A 81 -10.39 10.08 -1.62
C ILE A 81 -11.50 9.18 -2.16
N LEU A 82 -11.28 8.53 -3.31
CA LEU A 82 -12.24 7.59 -3.88
C LEU A 82 -12.48 6.39 -2.96
N MET A 83 -11.41 5.80 -2.40
CA MET A 83 -11.51 4.67 -1.49
C MET A 83 -12.24 5.02 -0.20
N ALA A 84 -12.04 6.23 0.34
CA ALA A 84 -12.78 6.73 1.49
C ALA A 84 -14.28 6.82 1.18
N PHE A 85 -14.64 7.38 0.03
CA PHE A 85 -16.04 7.46 -0.39
C PHE A 85 -16.68 6.07 -0.56
N LEU A 86 -15.97 5.11 -1.17
CA LEU A 86 -16.44 3.72 -1.30
C LEU A 86 -16.59 3.02 0.06
N ALA A 87 -15.67 3.28 1.00
CA ALA A 87 -15.69 2.70 2.33
C ALA A 87 -16.93 3.11 3.14
N ASP A 88 -17.31 4.38 3.04
CA ASP A 88 -18.42 4.97 3.78
C ASP A 88 -19.78 4.61 3.16
N THR A 89 -19.85 4.37 1.85
CA THR A 89 -21.13 4.19 1.13
C THR A 89 -21.53 2.73 0.90
N TYR A 90 -20.59 1.82 0.57
CA TYR A 90 -20.97 0.48 0.05
C TYR A 90 -20.46 -0.71 0.88
N ILE A 91 -19.18 -0.71 1.27
CA ILE A 91 -18.48 -1.96 1.65
C ILE A 91 -18.24 -2.08 3.16
N GLY A 92 -18.19 -0.94 3.85
CA GLY A 92 -17.79 -0.83 5.25
C GLY A 92 -16.26 -0.74 5.42
N ARG A 93 -15.83 -0.03 6.46
CA ARG A 93 -14.43 0.35 6.70
C ARG A 93 -13.45 -0.83 6.76
N PHE A 94 -13.79 -1.90 7.48
CA PHE A 94 -12.88 -3.04 7.66
C PHE A 94 -12.60 -3.80 6.36
N LYS A 95 -13.63 -4.06 5.56
CA LYS A 95 -13.50 -4.78 4.29
C LYS A 95 -12.73 -3.95 3.26
N THR A 96 -12.95 -2.64 3.24
CA THR A 96 -12.25 -1.73 2.32
C THR A 96 -10.75 -1.69 2.61
N VAL A 97 -10.36 -1.58 3.88
CA VAL A 97 -8.94 -1.64 4.29
C VAL A 97 -8.31 -2.97 3.88
N LEU A 98 -8.99 -4.11 4.12
CA LEU A 98 -8.46 -5.42 3.75
C LEU A 98 -8.21 -5.55 2.24
N VAL A 99 -9.16 -5.10 1.42
CA VAL A 99 -9.02 -5.13 -0.05
C VAL A 99 -7.91 -4.18 -0.52
N ALA A 100 -7.84 -2.97 0.05
CA ALA A 100 -6.80 -2.00 -0.29
C ALA A 100 -5.39 -2.55 0.03
N THR A 101 -5.18 -3.11 1.21
CA THR A 101 -3.90 -3.73 1.59
C THR A 101 -3.53 -4.89 0.67
N CYS A 102 -4.49 -5.72 0.24
CA CYS A 102 -4.23 -6.79 -0.74
C CYS A 102 -3.79 -6.23 -2.10
N ILE A 103 -4.46 -5.19 -2.60
CA ILE A 103 -4.12 -4.55 -3.87
C ILE A 103 -2.72 -3.91 -3.79
N GLU A 104 -2.43 -3.21 -2.70
CA GLU A 104 -1.12 -2.60 -2.46
C GLU A 104 -0.01 -3.66 -2.40
N ALA A 105 -0.22 -4.75 -1.66
CA ALA A 105 0.73 -5.86 -1.57
C ALA A 105 0.99 -6.50 -2.95
N LEU A 106 -0.04 -6.65 -3.78
CA LEU A 106 0.11 -7.12 -5.16
C LEU A 106 0.89 -6.12 -6.02
N GLY A 107 0.61 -4.82 -5.89
CA GLY A 107 1.33 -3.77 -6.63
C GLY A 107 2.81 -3.73 -6.29
N LEU A 108 3.14 -3.73 -4.99
CA LEU A 108 4.52 -3.80 -4.50
C LEU A 108 5.21 -5.10 -4.91
N GLY A 109 4.51 -6.23 -4.84
CA GLY A 109 5.01 -7.52 -5.30
C GLY A 109 5.32 -7.53 -6.80
N LEU A 110 4.47 -6.91 -7.62
CA LEU A 110 4.69 -6.79 -9.05
C LEU A 110 5.90 -5.90 -9.37
N LEU A 111 6.05 -4.78 -8.67
CA LEU A 111 7.23 -3.91 -8.77
C LEU A 111 8.51 -4.66 -8.39
N ALA A 112 8.48 -5.43 -7.29
CA ALA A 112 9.62 -6.24 -6.86
C ALA A 112 9.97 -7.34 -7.88
N LEU A 113 8.97 -7.99 -8.47
CA LEU A 113 9.15 -8.99 -9.52
C LEU A 113 9.78 -8.36 -10.78
N GLN A 114 9.27 -7.22 -11.23
CA GLN A 114 9.84 -6.47 -12.34
C GLN A 114 11.29 -6.06 -12.05
N ALA A 115 11.59 -5.65 -10.82
CA ALA A 115 12.93 -5.33 -10.38
C ALA A 115 13.85 -6.57 -10.28
N HIS A 116 13.31 -7.77 -10.11
CA HIS A 116 14.10 -9.00 -10.02
C HIS A 116 14.38 -9.60 -11.41
N TYR A 117 13.39 -9.65 -12.29
CA TYR A 117 13.53 -10.25 -13.60
C TYR A 117 14.29 -9.34 -14.58
N ARG A 118 15.54 -9.71 -14.87
CA ARG A 118 16.40 -9.01 -15.84
C ARG A 118 15.81 -8.89 -17.26
N HIS A 119 14.90 -9.78 -17.64
CA HIS A 119 14.28 -9.75 -18.98
C HIS A 119 13.25 -8.63 -19.15
N LEU A 120 12.71 -8.08 -18.05
CA LEU A 120 11.78 -6.94 -18.08
C LEU A 120 12.50 -5.58 -17.92
N LYS A 121 13.84 -5.59 -17.91
CA LYS A 121 14.66 -4.39 -17.81
C LYS A 121 15.35 -4.14 -19.14
N PRO A 122 15.62 -2.86 -19.48
CA PRO A 122 16.49 -2.57 -20.61
C PRO A 122 17.84 -3.26 -20.42
N PRO A 123 18.51 -3.67 -21.52
CA PRO A 123 19.87 -4.19 -21.42
C PRO A 123 20.75 -3.16 -20.70
N LEU A 124 21.71 -3.66 -19.91
CA LEU A 124 22.64 -2.81 -19.19
C LEU A 124 23.39 -1.93 -20.20
N CYS A 125 23.33 -0.61 -20.04
CA CYS A 125 24.11 0.30 -20.86
C CYS A 125 25.58 0.14 -20.47
N ASN A 126 26.40 -0.28 -21.44
CA ASN A 126 27.84 -0.32 -21.26
C ASN A 126 28.40 1.07 -21.59
N ILE A 127 28.73 1.84 -20.56
CA ILE A 127 29.33 3.20 -20.70
C ILE A 127 30.69 3.14 -21.44
N TYR A 128 31.29 1.95 -21.56
CA TYR A 128 32.55 1.71 -22.26
C TYR A 128 32.39 1.28 -23.73
N ASP A 129 31.17 1.17 -24.27
CA ASP A 129 30.97 0.86 -25.68
C ASP A 129 30.90 2.16 -26.52
N PRO A 130 31.91 2.46 -27.37
CA PRO A 130 31.95 3.71 -28.13
C PRO A 130 30.87 3.83 -29.22
N ASN A 131 30.06 2.79 -29.46
CA ASN A 131 29.01 2.79 -30.48
C ASN A 131 27.57 2.80 -29.94
N SER A 132 27.36 2.89 -28.62
CA SER A 132 26.01 3.03 -28.06
C SER A 132 25.55 4.48 -28.16
N LYS A 133 24.82 4.81 -29.23
CA LYS A 133 24.03 6.05 -29.32
C LYS A 133 22.76 5.97 -28.49
#